data_AF-A0A662D2C9-F1
#
_entry.id   AF-A0A662D2C9-F1
#
_cell.length_a   1.000
_cell.length_b   1.000
_cell.length_c   1.000
_cell.angle_alpha   90.00
_cell.angle_beta   90.00
_cell.angle_gamma   90.00
#
_symmetry.space_group_name_H-M   'P 1'
#
loop_
_entity.id
_entity.type
_entity.pdbx_description
1 polymer ?
#
loop_
_entity_poly.entity_id
_entity_poly.type
_entity_poly.pdbx_seq_one_letter_code
_entity_poly.pdbx_strand_id
1 'polypeptide(L)'
;MKLLFPFVKSWPSLTVLVPVERIGKGLRTAPRDAVIANSTSSSARGKAFGIHRALDTSGAFIGALGAFVLFWFLKVELKSILFIAAIIAFFALLPILFVKEKITTPQALSLRISLKNLPLNFKRYLLAQTFFALGNFTYMFFVLKSKIVFDGIFSLRFAIVLPILLYVWFNIIYA
;
A
#
# COMPACT_ATOMS: atom_id res chain seq x y z
N MET A 1 1.90 -1.20 -9.44
CA MET A 1 3.33 -1.56 -9.46
C MET A 1 3.68 -2.88 -8.75
N LYS A 2 2.90 -3.35 -7.76
CA LYS A 2 3.08 -4.69 -7.17
C LYS A 2 3.02 -5.87 -8.17
N LEU A 3 2.46 -5.61 -9.37
CA LEU A 3 2.44 -6.50 -10.53
C LEU A 3 3.80 -7.08 -10.93
N LEU A 4 4.90 -6.35 -10.68
CA LEU A 4 6.24 -6.78 -11.07
C LEU A 4 6.89 -7.71 -10.03
N PHE A 5 6.37 -7.77 -8.80
CA PHE A 5 6.97 -8.56 -7.71
C PHE A 5 6.97 -10.07 -7.97
N PRO A 6 5.94 -10.69 -8.59
CA PRO A 6 5.97 -12.11 -8.95
C PRO A 6 7.07 -12.52 -9.94
N PHE A 7 7.72 -11.57 -10.61
CA PHE A 7 8.80 -11.81 -11.58
C PHE A 7 10.19 -11.60 -11.00
N VAL A 8 10.28 -11.17 -9.73
CA VAL A 8 11.56 -10.92 -9.04
C VAL A 8 12.26 -12.24 -8.73
N LYS A 9 13.49 -12.39 -9.23
CA LYS A 9 14.35 -13.57 -8.98
C LYS A 9 15.51 -13.30 -8.02
N SER A 10 15.83 -12.03 -7.76
CA SER A 10 16.99 -11.64 -6.95
C SER A 10 16.71 -10.39 -6.12
N TRP A 11 17.30 -10.31 -4.92
CA TRP A 11 17.09 -9.18 -4.00
C TRP A 11 17.51 -7.80 -4.55
N PRO A 12 18.54 -7.65 -5.43
CA PRO A 12 18.89 -6.34 -5.97
C PRO A 12 17.77 -5.72 -6.82
N SER A 13 16.94 -6.54 -7.47
CA SER A 13 15.78 -5.99 -8.20
C SER A 13 14.75 -5.33 -7.28
N LEU A 14 14.67 -5.75 -6.01
CA LEU A 14 13.80 -5.13 -5.01
C LEU A 14 14.30 -3.76 -4.57
N THR A 15 15.62 -3.51 -4.58
CA THR A 15 16.16 -2.19 -4.18
C THR A 15 15.75 -1.09 -5.14
N VAL A 16 15.45 -1.43 -6.39
CA VAL A 16 14.90 -0.50 -7.39
C VAL A 16 13.37 -0.51 -7.37
N LEU A 17 12.74 -1.69 -7.32
CA LEU A 17 11.28 -1.79 -7.40
C LEU A 17 10.57 -1.18 -6.19
N VAL A 18 11.15 -1.26 -4.99
CA VAL A 18 10.53 -0.69 -3.78
C VAL A 18 10.46 0.84 -3.83
N PRO A 19 11.53 1.60 -4.11
CA PRO A 19 11.45 3.05 -4.29
C PRO A 19 10.41 3.48 -5.32
N VAL A 20 10.38 2.83 -6.49
CA VAL A 20 9.42 3.16 -7.54
C VAL A 20 7.98 2.84 -7.08
N GLU A 21 7.78 1.79 -6.27
CA GLU A 21 6.47 1.48 -5.66
C GLU A 21 6.03 2.59 -4.70
N ARG A 22 6.97 3.13 -3.92
CA ARG A 22 6.74 4.26 -3.01
C ARG A 22 6.42 5.54 -3.76
N ILE A 23 7.14 5.83 -4.84
CA ILE A 23 6.85 6.98 -5.72
C ILE A 23 5.45 6.84 -6.32
N GLY A 24 5.13 5.68 -6.89
CA GLY A 24 3.81 5.41 -7.46
C GLY A 24 2.67 5.53 -6.45
N LYS A 25 2.89 5.11 -5.20
CA LYS A 25 1.96 5.37 -4.10
C LYS A 25 1.78 6.86 -3.85
N GLY A 26 2.88 7.62 -3.77
CA GLY A 26 2.82 9.08 -3.58
C GLY A 26 2.04 9.80 -4.68
N LEU A 27 2.29 9.43 -5.94
CA LEU A 27 1.60 9.98 -7.12
C LEU A 27 0.10 9.67 -7.15
N ARG A 28 -0.35 8.61 -6.50
CA ARG A 28 -1.78 8.25 -6.44
C ARG A 28 -2.46 8.85 -5.21
N THR A 29 -1.83 8.78 -4.05
CA THR A 29 -2.43 9.16 -2.76
C THR A 29 -2.70 10.66 -2.70
N ALA A 30 -1.73 11.51 -3.08
CA ALA A 30 -1.89 12.96 -2.96
C ALA A 30 -3.01 13.52 -3.87
N PRO A 31 -3.08 13.17 -5.17
CA PRO A 31 -4.20 13.61 -6.02
C PRO A 31 -5.54 13.07 -5.55
N ARG A 32 -5.62 11.80 -5.14
CA ARG A 32 -6.85 11.21 -4.60
C ARG A 32 -7.36 12.00 -3.38
N ASP A 33 -6.48 12.28 -2.43
CA ASP A 33 -6.86 13.00 -1.21
C ASP A 33 -7.28 14.45 -1.52
N ALA A 34 -6.67 15.07 -2.53
CA ALA A 34 -7.09 16.37 -3.04
C ALA A 34 -8.49 16.33 -3.68
N VAL A 35 -8.80 15.30 -4.49
CA VAL A 35 -10.13 15.11 -5.08
C VAL A 35 -11.20 14.95 -3.98
N ILE A 36 -10.91 14.17 -2.93
CA ILE A 36 -11.82 14.01 -1.77
C ILE A 36 -12.04 15.36 -1.06
N ALA A 37 -10.97 16.10 -0.80
CA ALA A 37 -11.04 17.39 -0.12
C ALA A 37 -11.80 18.46 -0.93
N ASN A 38 -11.60 18.50 -2.25
CA ASN A 38 -12.25 19.44 -3.16
C ASN A 38 -13.72 19.10 -3.43
N SER A 39 -14.11 17.83 -3.27
CA SER A 39 -15.48 17.35 -3.50
C SER A 39 -16.34 17.38 -2.24
N THR A 40 -15.81 17.80 -1.09
CA THR A 40 -16.51 17.77 0.20
C THR A 40 -16.54 19.14 0.86
N SER A 41 -17.67 19.48 1.50
CA SER A 41 -17.77 20.72 2.29
C SER A 41 -16.85 20.66 3.50
N SER A 42 -16.37 21.81 3.98
CA SER A 42 -15.47 21.89 5.14
C SER A 42 -16.03 21.18 6.38
N SER A 43 -17.35 21.21 6.58
CA SER A 43 -18.04 20.54 7.69
C SER A 43 -18.11 19.01 7.55
N ALA A 44 -18.05 18.47 6.32
CA ALA A 44 -18.17 17.04 6.04
C ALA A 44 -16.84 16.33 5.74
N ARG A 45 -15.72 17.07 5.63
CA ARG A 45 -14.39 16.51 5.30
C ARG A 45 -13.97 15.37 6.22
N GLY A 46 -14.15 15.54 7.54
CA GLY A 46 -13.81 14.50 8.51
C GLY A 46 -14.54 13.18 8.25
N LYS A 47 -15.86 13.25 7.97
CA LYS A 47 -16.68 12.09 7.62
C LYS A 47 -16.22 11.47 6.29
N ALA A 48 -15.91 12.27 5.29
CA ALA A 48 -15.47 11.77 3.99
C ALA A 48 -14.13 11.01 4.07
N PHE A 49 -13.13 11.59 4.76
CA PHE A 49 -11.86 10.90 5.01
C PHE A 49 -12.04 9.68 5.92
N GLY A 50 -12.97 9.73 6.88
CA GLY A 50 -13.34 8.60 7.73
C GLY A 50 -13.91 7.42 6.93
N ILE A 51 -14.89 7.67 6.05
CA ILE A 51 -15.45 6.65 5.16
C ILE A 51 -14.36 6.08 4.24
N HIS A 52 -13.56 6.95 3.64
CA HIS A 52 -12.47 6.52 2.78
C HIS A 52 -11.46 5.64 3.53
N ARG A 53 -11.04 6.05 4.74
CA ARG A 53 -10.13 5.25 5.57
C ARG A 53 -10.76 3.92 5.96
N ALA A 54 -12.03 3.90 6.35
CA ALA A 54 -12.75 2.67 6.68
C ALA A 54 -12.79 1.69 5.50
N LEU A 55 -13.02 2.18 4.28
CA LEU A 55 -12.98 1.37 3.06
C LEU A 55 -11.57 0.86 2.74
N ASP A 56 -10.54 1.69 2.89
CA ASP A 56 -9.13 1.30 2.67
C ASP A 56 -8.71 0.18 3.65
N THR A 57 -9.04 0.36 4.92
CA THR A 57 -8.77 -0.60 6.00
C THR A 57 -9.56 -1.90 5.83
N SER A 58 -10.86 -1.81 5.53
CA SER A 58 -11.71 -2.98 5.26
C SER A 58 -11.21 -3.75 4.04
N GLY A 59 -10.79 -3.05 2.99
CA GLY A 59 -10.20 -3.67 1.79
C GLY A 59 -8.90 -4.41 2.10
N ALA A 60 -8.04 -3.86 2.97
CA ALA A 60 -6.81 -4.54 3.42
C ALA A 60 -7.13 -5.83 4.19
N PHE A 61 -8.10 -5.77 5.11
CA PHE A 61 -8.56 -6.93 5.87
C PHE A 61 -9.20 -8.00 4.98
N ILE A 62 -10.21 -7.63 4.17
CA ILE A 62 -10.92 -8.54 3.27
C ILE A 62 -9.95 -9.14 2.24
N GLY A 63 -9.01 -8.36 1.71
CA GLY A 63 -8.02 -8.85 0.76
C GLY A 63 -7.07 -9.89 1.39
N ALA A 64 -6.59 -9.64 2.61
CA ALA A 64 -5.74 -10.60 3.33
C ALA A 64 -6.51 -11.88 3.72
N LEU A 65 -7.76 -11.74 4.16
CA LEU A 65 -8.64 -12.86 4.46
C LEU A 65 -8.98 -13.66 3.20
N GLY A 66 -9.24 -13.00 2.08
CA GLY A 66 -9.46 -13.63 0.78
C GLY A 66 -8.23 -14.41 0.31
N ALA A 67 -7.02 -13.88 0.52
CA ALA A 67 -5.79 -14.61 0.23
C ALA A 67 -5.65 -15.87 1.10
N PHE A 68 -5.99 -15.79 2.39
CA PHE A 68 -6.07 -16.97 3.25
C PHE A 68 -7.07 -18.00 2.73
N VAL A 69 -8.29 -17.58 2.38
CA VAL A 69 -9.34 -18.49 1.89
C VAL A 69 -8.91 -19.18 0.60
N LEU A 70 -8.38 -18.42 -0.36
CA LEU A 70 -7.89 -18.94 -1.64
C LEU A 70 -6.76 -19.95 -1.46
N PHE A 71 -5.82 -19.67 -0.56
CA PHE A 71 -4.68 -20.56 -0.33
C PHE A 71 -5.06 -21.82 0.47
N TRP A 72 -5.84 -21.65 1.54
CA TRP A 72 -6.14 -22.72 2.49
C TRP A 72 -7.28 -23.63 2.02
N PHE A 73 -8.39 -23.08 1.56
CA PHE A 73 -9.54 -23.90 1.16
C PHE A 73 -9.46 -24.28 -0.32
N LEU A 74 -9.11 -23.33 -1.19
CA LEU A 74 -9.12 -23.53 -2.63
C LEU A 74 -7.77 -24.00 -3.21
N LYS A 75 -6.74 -24.18 -2.35
CA LYS A 75 -5.40 -24.67 -2.74
C LYS A 75 -4.74 -23.85 -3.86
N VAL A 76 -5.12 -22.58 -4.02
CA VAL A 76 -4.57 -21.71 -5.05
C VAL A 76 -3.16 -21.29 -4.67
N GLU A 77 -2.21 -21.40 -5.61
CA GLU A 77 -0.84 -20.94 -5.39
C GLU A 77 -0.77 -19.45 -5.11
N LEU A 78 0.15 -19.04 -4.21
CA LEU A 78 0.30 -17.64 -3.82
C LEU A 78 0.60 -16.72 -5.01
N LYS A 79 1.34 -17.21 -6.01
CA LYS A 79 1.63 -16.46 -7.24
C LYS A 79 0.34 -16.16 -8.02
N SER A 80 -0.55 -17.13 -8.13
CA SER A 80 -1.86 -16.97 -8.79
C SER A 80 -2.77 -16.03 -7.99
N ILE A 81 -2.76 -16.12 -6.65
CA ILE A 81 -3.49 -15.18 -5.78
C ILE A 81 -3.01 -13.74 -6.01
N LEU A 82 -1.69 -13.53 -6.08
CA LEU A 82 -1.12 -12.21 -6.37
C LEU A 82 -1.54 -11.71 -7.76
N PHE A 83 -1.62 -12.59 -8.75
CA PHE A 83 -2.08 -12.24 -10.11
C PHE A 83 -3.56 -11.86 -10.14
N ILE A 84 -4.42 -12.63 -9.47
CA ILE A 84 -5.85 -12.31 -9.31
C ILE A 84 -6.01 -10.94 -8.62
N ALA A 85 -5.31 -10.71 -7.52
CA ALA A 85 -5.33 -9.43 -6.81
C ALA A 85 -4.85 -8.27 -7.70
N ALA A 86 -3.85 -8.53 -8.55
CA ALA A 86 -3.35 -7.58 -9.54
C ALA A 86 -4.41 -7.21 -10.58
N ILE A 87 -5.15 -8.20 -11.10
CA ILE A 87 -6.26 -7.98 -12.04
C ILE A 87 -7.36 -7.14 -11.38
N ILE A 88 -7.78 -7.50 -10.16
CA ILE A 88 -8.78 -6.75 -9.39
C ILE A 88 -8.32 -5.30 -9.20
N ALA A 89 -7.06 -5.09 -8.83
CA ALA A 89 -6.48 -3.76 -8.65
C ALA A 89 -6.42 -2.94 -9.95
N PHE A 90 -6.25 -3.59 -11.11
CA PHE A 90 -6.30 -2.93 -12.40
C PHE A 90 -7.72 -2.44 -12.72
N PHE A 91 -8.73 -3.28 -12.52
CA PHE A 91 -10.13 -2.89 -12.74
C PHE A 91 -10.64 -1.85 -11.73
N ALA A 92 -10.02 -1.74 -10.55
CA ALA A 92 -10.29 -0.66 -9.61
C ALA A 92 -9.95 0.75 -10.15
N LEU A 93 -9.32 0.85 -11.34
CA LEU A 93 -9.13 2.12 -12.04
C LEU A 93 -10.37 2.56 -12.83
N LEU A 94 -11.29 1.64 -13.19
CA LEU A 94 -12.49 1.98 -13.96
C LEU A 94 -13.37 3.05 -13.31
N PRO A 95 -13.61 3.05 -11.98
CA PRO A 95 -14.39 4.10 -11.33
C PRO A 95 -13.83 5.51 -11.52
N ILE A 96 -12.51 5.65 -11.75
CA ILE A 96 -11.86 6.95 -11.98
C ILE A 96 -12.38 7.61 -13.25
N LEU A 97 -12.78 6.84 -14.26
CA LEU A 97 -13.34 7.36 -15.51
C LEU A 97 -14.65 8.14 -15.31
N PHE A 98 -15.34 7.92 -14.19
CA PHE A 98 -16.57 8.62 -13.82
C PHE A 98 -16.34 9.81 -12.89
N VAL A 99 -15.11 10.01 -12.42
CA VAL A 99 -14.76 11.14 -11.54
C VAL A 99 -14.64 12.40 -12.40
N LYS A 100 -15.53 13.37 -12.16
CA LYS A 100 -15.46 14.69 -12.77
C LYS A 100 -14.67 15.63 -11.88
N GLU A 101 -13.52 16.10 -12.35
CA GLU A 101 -12.79 17.17 -11.67
C GLU A 101 -13.53 18.50 -11.89
N LYS A 102 -13.72 19.27 -10.80
CA LYS A 102 -14.05 20.68 -10.94
C LYS A 102 -12.84 21.37 -11.52
N ILE A 103 -12.97 21.98 -12.70
CA ILE A 103 -11.91 22.78 -13.32
C ILE A 103 -11.63 23.98 -12.42
N THR A 104 -10.67 23.84 -11.53
CA THR A 104 -9.96 24.98 -10.93
C THR A 104 -8.92 25.46 -11.93
N THR A 105 -8.65 26.77 -11.95
CA THR A 105 -7.60 27.37 -12.78
C THR A 105 -6.33 26.50 -12.71
N PRO A 106 -5.77 26.05 -13.85
CA PRO A 106 -4.63 25.16 -13.84
C PRO A 106 -3.47 25.87 -13.14
N GLN A 107 -3.20 25.46 -11.91
CA GLN A 107 -1.97 25.86 -11.24
C GLN A 107 -0.87 25.14 -12.01
N ALA A 108 0.00 25.89 -12.68
CA ALA A 108 1.13 25.34 -13.42
C ALA A 108 2.05 24.59 -12.44
N LEU A 109 1.72 23.32 -12.19
CA LEU A 109 2.50 22.44 -11.34
C LEU A 109 3.74 22.05 -12.13
N SER A 110 4.82 22.81 -11.95
CA SER A 110 6.12 22.38 -12.44
C SER A 110 6.53 21.13 -11.65
N LEU A 111 6.70 20.00 -12.34
CA LEU A 111 7.36 18.80 -11.80
C LEU A 111 8.83 19.04 -11.38
N ARG A 112 9.36 20.25 -11.58
CA ARG A 112 10.56 20.71 -10.89
C ARG A 112 10.24 20.82 -9.40
N ILE A 113 10.46 19.72 -8.69
CA ILE A 113 10.58 19.69 -7.24
C ILE A 113 11.73 20.63 -6.87
N SER A 114 11.42 21.90 -6.68
CA SER A 114 12.39 22.86 -6.16
C SER A 114 12.51 22.62 -4.67
N LEU A 115 13.32 21.62 -4.29
CA LEU A 115 13.76 21.45 -2.90
C LEU A 115 14.33 22.76 -2.36
N LYS A 116 14.86 23.64 -3.24
CA LYS A 116 15.35 24.97 -2.90
C LYS A 116 14.26 25.89 -2.33
N ASN A 117 13.01 25.82 -2.81
CA ASN A 117 11.92 26.71 -2.40
C ASN A 117 11.20 26.27 -1.11
N LEU A 118 11.61 25.15 -0.50
CA LEU A 118 11.01 24.68 0.75
C LEU A 118 11.47 25.51 1.95
N PRO A 119 10.58 25.77 2.93
CA PRO A 119 10.95 26.41 4.19
C PRO A 119 12.10 25.68 4.88
N LEU A 120 13.03 26.41 5.51
CA LEU A 120 14.20 25.82 6.18
C LEU A 120 13.80 24.79 7.26
N ASN A 121 12.74 25.08 8.02
CA ASN A 121 12.21 24.16 9.03
C ASN A 121 11.76 22.83 8.41
N PHE A 122 11.11 22.89 7.24
CA PHE A 122 10.68 21.70 6.52
C PHE A 122 11.88 20.92 5.96
N LYS A 123 12.92 21.60 5.47
CA LYS A 123 14.16 20.94 5.02
C LYS A 123 14.85 20.19 6.15
N ARG A 124 14.96 20.81 7.34
CA ARG A 124 15.54 20.17 8.54
C ARG A 124 14.72 18.95 8.97
N TYR A 125 13.40 19.09 9.00
CA TYR A 125 12.48 17.98 9.27
C TYR A 125 12.64 16.86 8.25
N LEU A 126 12.66 17.18 6.96
CA LEU A 126 12.82 16.20 5.89
C LEU A 126 14.15 15.46 5.99
N LEU A 127 15.23 16.16 6.32
CA LEU A 127 16.55 15.55 6.53
C LEU A 127 16.52 14.61 7.73
N ALA A 128 16.02 15.06 8.88
CA ALA A 128 15.90 14.22 10.08
C ALA A 128 15.02 12.96 9.82
N GLN A 129 13.87 13.15 9.16
CA GLN A 129 12.96 12.06 8.78
C GLN A 129 13.62 11.10 7.80
N THR A 130 14.43 11.59 6.85
CA THR A 130 15.16 10.74 5.90
C THR A 130 16.18 9.88 6.63
N PHE A 131 16.96 10.45 7.55
CA PHE A 131 17.90 9.70 8.37
C PHE A 131 17.20 8.63 9.20
N PHE A 132 16.08 8.97 9.86
CA PHE A 132 15.29 8.00 10.61
C PHE A 132 14.72 6.91 9.70
N ALA A 133 14.23 7.27 8.51
CA ALA A 133 13.67 6.33 7.55
C ALA A 133 14.70 5.33 7.00
N LEU A 134 15.98 5.70 6.91
CA LEU A 134 17.06 4.78 6.52
C LEU A 134 17.26 3.64 7.55
N GLY A 135 17.05 3.93 8.83
CA GLY A 135 17.11 2.93 9.91
C GLY A 135 15.79 2.18 10.13
N ASN A 136 14.69 2.66 9.54
CA ASN A 136 13.36 2.09 9.76
C ASN A 136 13.14 0.84 8.91
N PHE A 137 13.08 -0.33 9.55
CA PHE A 137 12.70 -1.57 8.90
C PHE A 137 11.20 -1.85 9.05
N THR A 138 10.64 -2.65 8.15
CA THR A 138 9.20 -2.95 8.19
C THR A 138 8.88 -4.06 9.17
N TYR A 139 7.81 -3.90 9.96
CA TYR A 139 7.25 -4.96 10.81
C TYR A 139 6.86 -6.22 10.02
N MET A 140 6.66 -6.10 8.70
CA MET A 140 6.39 -7.23 7.81
C MET A 140 7.55 -8.25 7.78
N PHE A 141 8.78 -7.85 8.14
CA PHE A 141 9.88 -8.80 8.32
C PHE A 141 9.65 -9.76 9.48
N PHE A 142 8.94 -9.34 10.54
CA PHE A 142 8.59 -10.25 11.65
C PHE A 142 7.54 -11.26 11.22
N VAL A 143 6.55 -10.84 10.42
CA VAL A 143 5.57 -11.74 9.81
C VAL A 143 6.28 -12.76 8.91
N LEU A 144 7.23 -12.31 8.08
CA LEU A 144 8.04 -13.21 7.26
C LEU A 144 8.92 -14.15 8.10
N LYS A 145 9.55 -13.64 9.16
CA LYS A 145 10.38 -14.44 10.08
C LYS A 145 9.55 -15.52 10.77
N SER A 146 8.28 -15.26 11.09
CA SER A 146 7.38 -16.26 11.66
C SER A 146 7.23 -17.49 10.76
N LYS A 147 7.21 -17.32 9.43
CA LYS A 147 7.20 -18.45 8.47
C LYS A 147 8.37 -19.39 8.72
N ILE A 148 9.57 -18.84 8.87
CA ILE A 148 10.81 -19.62 9.06
C ILE A 148 10.74 -20.43 10.36
N VAL A 149 10.24 -19.81 11.43
CA VAL A 149 10.05 -20.49 12.72
C VAL A 149 9.01 -21.60 12.60
N PHE A 150 7.88 -21.34 11.94
CA PHE A 150 6.81 -22.33 11.78
C PHE A 150 7.18 -23.48 10.84
N ASP A 151 8.08 -23.27 9.87
CA ASP A 151 8.58 -24.31 8.96
C ASP A 151 9.28 -25.45 9.69
N GLY A 152 9.93 -25.16 10.83
CA GLY A 152 10.58 -26.15 11.68
C GLY A 152 9.64 -26.91 12.64
N ILE A 153 8.39 -26.48 12.76
CA ILE A 153 7.43 -27.00 13.77
C ILE A 153 6.23 -27.66 13.09
N PHE A 154 5.75 -27.08 11.99
CA PHE A 154 4.54 -27.48 11.30
C PHE A 154 4.81 -27.90 9.85
N SER A 155 3.84 -28.54 9.20
CA SER A 155 3.92 -28.81 7.76
C SER A 155 4.04 -27.51 6.95
N LEU A 156 4.69 -27.60 5.78
CA LEU A 156 4.94 -26.48 4.86
C LEU A 156 3.68 -25.61 4.60
N ARG A 157 2.52 -26.25 4.51
CA ARG A 157 1.25 -25.55 4.26
C ARG A 157 0.82 -24.68 5.42
N PHE A 158 0.94 -25.17 6.66
CA PHE A 158 0.68 -24.39 7.87
C PHE A 158 1.71 -23.28 8.06
N ALA A 159 2.99 -23.55 7.75
CA ALA A 159 4.06 -22.57 7.83
C ALA A 159 3.81 -21.35 6.91
N ILE A 160 3.12 -21.54 5.78
CA ILE A 160 2.74 -20.43 4.87
C ILE A 160 1.47 -19.71 5.35
N VAL A 161 0.51 -20.44 5.91
CA VAL A 161 -0.81 -19.91 6.32
C VAL A 161 -0.75 -19.07 7.58
N LEU A 162 0.01 -19.51 8.58
CA LEU A 162 0.10 -18.80 9.86
C LEU A 162 0.60 -17.36 9.71
N PRO A 163 1.63 -17.05 8.90
CA PRO A 163 2.00 -15.67 8.57
C PRO A 163 0.88 -14.86 7.91
N ILE A 164 0.08 -15.47 7.03
CA ILE A 164 -1.06 -14.78 6.40
C ILE A 164 -2.10 -14.43 7.47
N LEU A 165 -2.41 -15.35 8.39
CA LEU A 165 -3.32 -15.11 9.50
C LEU A 165 -2.78 -14.06 10.48
N LEU A 166 -1.48 -14.06 10.79
CA LEU A 166 -0.84 -13.01 11.56
C LEU A 166 -0.94 -11.64 10.87
N TYR A 167 -0.84 -11.61 9.54
CA TYR A 167 -1.06 -10.39 8.79
C TYR A 167 -2.53 -9.94 8.82
N VAL A 168 -3.49 -10.87 8.72
CA VAL A 168 -4.92 -10.56 8.90
C VAL A 168 -5.15 -9.94 10.28
N TRP A 169 -4.63 -10.57 11.33
CA TRP A 169 -4.70 -10.08 12.72
C TRP A 169 -4.08 -8.69 12.88
N PHE A 170 -2.89 -8.48 12.30
CA PHE A 170 -2.23 -7.18 12.29
C PHE A 170 -3.12 -6.09 11.67
N ASN A 171 -3.80 -6.40 10.55
CA ASN A 171 -4.72 -5.46 9.90
C ASN A 171 -6.02 -5.23 10.70
N ILE A 172 -6.34 -6.02 11.73
CA ILE A 172 -7.47 -5.71 12.62
C ILE A 172 -7.04 -4.73 13.72
N ILE A 173 -5.83 -4.92 14.27
CA ILE A 173 -5.36 -4.13 15.43
C ILE A 173 -4.80 -2.77 15.01
N TYR A 174 -4.04 -2.73 13.91
CA TYR A 174 -3.34 -1.52 13.47
C TYR A 174 -4.18 -0.62 12.53
N ALA A 175 -5.41 -1.05 12.27
CA ALA A 175 -6.35 -0.54 11.28
C ALA A 175 -6.98 0.81 11.60
#